data_AF-A0A2V9JPQ6-F1
#
_entry.id   AF-A0A2V9JPQ6-F1
#
_cell.length_a   1.000
_cell.length_b   1.000
_cell.length_c   1.000
_cell.angle_alpha   90.00
_cell.angle_beta   90.00
_cell.angle_gamma   90.00
#
_symmetry.space_group_name_H-M   'P 1'
#
loop_
_entity.id
_entity.type
_entity.pdbx_description
1 polymer ?
#
loop_
_entity_poly.entity_id
_entity_poly.type
_entity_poly.pdbx_seq_one_letter_code
_entity_poly.pdbx_strand_id
1 'polypeptide(L)'
;MAVVAVIVILIYSARMPSDRTLLQAALAVTLGGILGNFTDRVVHGYVVDFIELHIQDTFHWPTFNIADSAITIGIAMLLLDTIRNPESHRQQKEMA
;
A
#
# COMPACT_ATOMS: atom_id res chain seq x y z
N MET A 1 8.25 12.11 3.78
CA MET A 1 7.52 11.38 2.72
C MET A 1 6.49 10.38 3.27
N ALA A 2 6.84 9.47 4.19
CA ALA A 2 5.90 8.47 4.75
C ALA A 2 4.63 9.09 5.38
N VAL A 3 4.77 10.16 6.17
CA VAL A 3 3.63 10.86 6.82
C VAL A 3 2.64 11.43 5.79
N VAL A 4 3.15 11.96 4.67
CA VAL A 4 2.31 12.50 3.59
C VAL A 4 1.54 11.38 2.90
N ALA A 5 2.17 10.23 2.66
CA ALA A 5 1.51 9.06 2.07
C ALA A 5 0.37 8.52 2.97
N VAL A 6 0.60 8.44 4.28
CA VAL A 6 -0.45 8.05 5.26
C VAL A 6 -1.64 9.00 5.20
N ILE A 7 -1.38 10.31 5.23
CA ILE A 7 -2.45 11.33 5.22
C ILE A 7 -3.27 11.25 3.94
N VAL A 8 -2.62 11.10 2.78
CA VAL A 8 -3.31 10.96 1.49
C VAL A 8 -4.19 9.72 1.46
N ILE A 9 -3.69 8.57 1.93
CA ILE A 9 -4.43 7.30 1.94
C ILE A 9 -5.61 7.36 2.92
N LEU A 10 -5.44 7.94 4.10
CA LEU A 10 -6.53 8.10 5.07
C LEU A 10 -7.64 9.02 4.55
N ILE A 11 -7.28 10.15 3.95
CA ILE A 11 -8.26 11.07 3.34
C ILE A 11 -9.01 10.38 2.20
N TYR A 12 -8.30 9.61 1.38
CA TYR A 12 -8.90 8.88 0.26
C TYR A 12 -9.86 7.79 0.75
N SER A 13 -9.43 7.00 1.73
CA SER A 13 -10.23 5.92 2.33
C SER A 13 -11.50 6.44 3.01
N ALA A 14 -11.42 7.56 3.72
CA ALA A 14 -12.56 8.14 4.44
C ALA A 14 -13.67 8.70 3.54
N ARG A 15 -13.41 8.89 2.24
CA ARG A 15 -14.38 9.46 1.30
C ARG A 15 -15.06 8.44 0.39
N MET A 16 -14.86 7.15 0.62
CA MET A 16 -15.25 6.13 -0.34
C MET A 16 -16.49 5.32 0.09
N PRO A 17 -17.48 5.13 -0.80
CA PRO A 17 -18.70 4.39 -0.49
C PRO A 17 -18.45 2.88 -0.29
N SER A 18 -19.34 2.24 0.49
CA SER A 18 -19.16 0.91 1.09
C SER A 18 -19.23 -0.28 0.13
N ASP A 19 -19.52 -0.09 -1.16
CA ASP A 19 -19.70 -1.21 -2.11
C ASP A 19 -18.37 -1.80 -2.64
N ARG A 20 -17.25 -1.11 -2.40
CA ARG A 20 -15.94 -1.44 -2.97
C ARG A 20 -15.05 -2.23 -2.00
N THR A 21 -15.46 -3.44 -1.65
CA THR A 21 -14.74 -4.29 -0.67
C THR A 21 -13.29 -4.57 -1.07
N LEU A 22 -13.00 -4.82 -2.36
CA LEU A 22 -11.64 -5.05 -2.86
C LEU A 22 -10.76 -3.81 -2.71
N LEU A 23 -11.31 -2.63 -3.01
CA LEU A 23 -10.62 -1.35 -2.90
C LEU A 23 -10.35 -0.99 -1.43
N GLN A 24 -11.31 -1.24 -0.54
CA GLN A 24 -11.13 -1.08 0.91
C GLN A 24 -10.07 -2.02 1.47
N ALA A 25 -10.08 -3.30 1.07
CA ALA A 25 -9.06 -4.27 1.47
C ALA A 25 -7.68 -3.82 0.99
N ALA A 26 -7.57 -3.36 -0.25
CA ALA A 26 -6.32 -2.83 -0.81
C ALA A 26 -5.79 -1.65 0.01
N LEU A 27 -6.65 -0.67 0.33
CA LEU A 27 -6.30 0.49 1.15
C LEU A 27 -5.88 0.09 2.57
N ALA A 28 -6.60 -0.85 3.21
CA ALA A 28 -6.30 -1.33 4.55
C ALA A 28 -4.93 -2.02 4.61
N VAL A 29 -4.64 -2.90 3.64
CA VAL A 29 -3.35 -3.60 3.54
C VAL A 29 -2.20 -2.61 3.29
N THR A 30 -2.36 -1.67 2.36
CA THR A 30 -1.36 -0.63 2.12
C THR A 30 -1.13 0.24 3.36
N LEU A 31 -2.20 0.67 4.04
CA LEU A 31 -2.10 1.48 5.24
C LEU A 31 -1.38 0.72 6.36
N GLY A 32 -1.68 -0.56 6.56
CA GLY A 32 -1.00 -1.41 7.53
C GLY A 32 0.51 -1.48 7.29
N GLY A 33 0.95 -1.64 6.05
CA GLY A 33 2.37 -1.62 5.70
C GLY A 33 3.03 -0.27 6.00
N ILE A 34 2.38 0.84 5.64
CA ILE A 34 2.94 2.17 5.92
C ILE A 34 3.03 2.43 7.43
N LEU A 35 2.00 2.04 8.20
CA LEU A 35 1.99 2.19 9.65
C LEU A 35 3.07 1.33 10.32
N GLY A 36 3.33 0.11 9.83
CA GLY A 36 4.43 -0.73 10.32
C GLY A 36 5.78 -0.04 10.14
N ASN A 37 6.09 0.37 8.90
CA ASN A 37 7.31 1.11 8.57
C ASN A 37 7.44 2.47 9.28
N PHE A 38 6.32 3.11 9.62
CA PHE A 38 6.32 4.33 10.42
C PHE A 38 6.62 4.04 11.89
N THR A 39 6.00 3.00 12.46
CA THR A 39 6.22 2.57 13.84
C THR A 39 7.68 2.21 14.08
N ASP A 40 8.30 1.47 13.14
CA ASP A 40 9.72 1.13 13.22
C ASP A 40 10.60 2.39 13.32
N ARG A 41 10.31 3.40 12.49
CA ARG A 41 11.05 4.67 12.53
C ARG A 41 10.83 5.45 13.82
N VAL A 42 9.63 5.40 14.41
CA VAL A 42 9.34 6.09 15.67
C VAL A 42 10.03 5.40 16.85
N VAL A 43 10.03 4.07 16.88
CA VAL A 43 10.58 3.28 18.00
C VAL A 43 12.09 3.13 17.90
N HIS A 44 12.62 2.83 16.71
CA HIS A 44 14.01 2.48 16.50
C HIS A 44 14.83 3.57 15.80
N GLY A 45 14.19 4.56 15.18
CA GLY A 45 14.85 5.60 14.39
C GLY A 45 15.19 5.20 12.94
N TYR A 46 14.99 3.93 12.58
CA TYR A 46 15.20 3.37 11.25
C TYR A 46 14.21 2.24 10.97
N VAL A 47 14.15 1.78 9.72
CA VAL A 47 13.35 0.61 9.32
C VAL A 47 14.24 -0.62 9.29
N VAL A 48 13.73 -1.74 9.80
CA VAL A 48 14.44 -3.02 9.78
C VAL A 48 14.05 -3.77 8.50
N ASP A 49 14.99 -3.87 7.57
CA ASP A 49 14.88 -4.72 6.40
C ASP A 49 15.54 -6.07 6.71
N PHE A 50 14.82 -7.17 6.53
CA PHE A 50 15.27 -8.50 6.96
C PHE A 50 15.06 -9.60 5.91
N ILE A 51 14.38 -9.29 4.80
CA ILE A 51 14.19 -10.23 3.69
C ILE A 51 15.15 -9.84 2.58
N GLU A 52 16.12 -10.70 2.31
CA GLU A 52 17.00 -10.62 1.14
C GLU A 52 16.62 -11.73 0.16
N LEU A 53 16.35 -11.37 -1.10
CA LEU A 53 16.18 -12.33 -2.17
C LEU A 53 17.38 -12.25 -3.09
N HIS A 54 18.01 -13.38 -3.38
CA HIS A 54 19.14 -13.42 -4.29
C HIS A 54 19.10 -14.67 -5.16
N ILE A 55 19.66 -14.57 -6.36
CA ILE A 55 19.85 -15.67 -7.30
C ILE A 55 21.35 -15.91 -7.40
N GLN A 56 21.81 -16.96 -6.70
CA GLN A 56 23.23 -17.28 -6.55
C GLN A 56 24.02 -16.05 -6.08
N ASP A 57 25.24 -15.86 -6.60
CA ASP A 57 26.09 -14.68 -6.38
C ASP A 57 25.96 -13.65 -7.52
N THR A 58 25.04 -13.84 -8.46
CA THR A 58 24.97 -13.01 -9.68
C THR A 58 23.95 -11.87 -9.56
N PHE A 59 22.89 -12.07 -8.77
CA PHE A 59 21.82 -11.10 -8.65
C PHE A 59 21.28 -11.02 -7.23
N HIS A 60 21.31 -9.83 -6.65
CA HIS A 60 20.72 -9.52 -5.35
C HIS A 60 19.56 -8.56 -5.57
N TRP A 61 18.36 -8.97 -5.18
CA TRP A 61 17.23 -8.09 -5.08
C TRP A 61 17.39 -7.19 -3.85
N PRO A 62 17.00 -5.90 -3.91
CA PRO A 62 17.05 -5.01 -2.75
C PRO A 62 16.36 -5.64 -1.54
N THR A 63 17.01 -5.60 -0.38
CA THR A 63 16.39 -6.06 0.88
C THR A 63 15.10 -5.30 1.17
N PHE A 64 14.11 -6.02 1.70
CA PHE A 64 12.81 -5.46 2.02
C PHE A 64 12.24 -6.11 3.29
N ASN A 65 11.09 -5.63 3.75
CA ASN A 65 10.40 -6.18 4.90
C ASN A 65 8.92 -6.54 4.61
N ILE A 66 8.23 -7.01 5.64
CA ILE A 66 6.80 -7.36 5.55
C ILE A 66 5.94 -6.12 5.23
N ALA A 67 6.30 -4.94 5.74
CA ALA A 67 5.59 -3.71 5.45
C ALA A 67 5.66 -3.31 3.96
N ASP A 68 6.83 -3.45 3.33
CA ASP A 68 7.01 -3.20 1.90
C ASP A 68 6.24 -4.22 1.04
N SER A 69 6.20 -5.48 1.50
CA SER A 69 5.40 -6.53 0.87
C SER A 69 3.90 -6.21 0.94
N ALA A 70 3.40 -5.75 2.09
CA ALA A 70 2.01 -5.34 2.26
C ALA A 70 1.67 -4.14 1.36
N ILE A 71 2.54 -3.14 1.27
CA ILE A 71 2.35 -2.00 0.36
C ILE A 71 2.26 -2.48 -1.09
N THR A 72 3.17 -3.36 -1.51
CA THR A 72 3.20 -3.92 -2.88
C THR A 72 1.94 -4.71 -3.20
N ILE A 73 1.48 -5.57 -2.27
CA ILE A 73 0.24 -6.34 -2.44
C ILE A 73 -0.97 -5.41 -2.51
N GLY A 74 -1.06 -4.41 -1.63
CA GLY A 74 -2.16 -3.45 -1.65
C GLY A 74 -2.21 -2.67 -2.97
N ILE A 75 -1.08 -2.21 -3.49
CA ILE A 75 -1.01 -1.57 -4.82
C ILE A 75 -1.44 -2.53 -5.93
N ALA A 76 -1.00 -3.80 -5.88
CA ALA A 76 -1.44 -4.81 -6.84
C ALA A 76 -2.97 -5.01 -6.78
N MET A 77 -3.58 -5.01 -5.59
CA MET A 77 -5.03 -5.08 -5.43
C MET A 77 -5.74 -3.83 -5.99
N LEU A 78 -5.18 -2.62 -5.81
CA LEU A 78 -5.71 -1.39 -6.42
C LEU A 78 -5.70 -1.46 -7.95
N LEU A 79 -4.62 -1.97 -8.54
CA LEU A 79 -4.50 -2.18 -9.98
C LEU A 79 -5.51 -3.22 -10.47
N LEU A 80 -5.68 -4.33 -9.74
CA LEU A 80 -6.67 -5.35 -10.06
C LEU A 80 -8.11 -4.83 -10.00
N ASP A 81 -8.46 -4.01 -9.01
CA ASP A 81 -9.78 -3.38 -8.93
C ASP A 81 -10.01 -2.43 -10.12
N THR A 82 -9.00 -1.65 -10.49
CA THR A 82 -9.05 -0.73 -11.63
C THR A 82 -9.29 -1.45 -12.95
N ILE A 83 -8.61 -2.59 -13.17
CA ILE A 83 -8.79 -3.40 -14.38
C ILE A 83 -10.16 -4.06 -14.42
N ARG A 84 -10.67 -4.53 -13.26
CA ARG A 84 -11.98 -5.21 -13.18
C ARG A 84 -13.17 -4.26 -13.26
N ASN A 85 -13.02 -3.03 -12.76
CA ASN A 85 -14.06 -2.01 -12.72
C ASN A 85 -13.62 -0.73 -13.46
N PRO A 86 -13.45 -0.75 -14.80
CA PRO A 86 -12.98 0.40 -15.56
C PRO A 86 -13.91 1.63 -15.46
N GLU A 87 -15.19 1.44 -15.16
CA GLU A 87 -16.17 2.54 -14.98
C GLU A 87 -16.14 3.19 -13.58
N SER A 88 -15.41 2.59 -12.63
CA SER A 88 -15.19 3.08 -11.26
C SER A 88 -14.70 4.54 -11.21
N HIS A 89 -13.81 4.88 -12.14
CA HIS A 89 -13.16 6.19 -12.22
C HIS A 89 -14.11 7.30 -12.70
N ARG A 90 -15.20 6.95 -13.39
CA ARG A 90 -16.16 7.92 -13.93
C ARG A 90 -17.20 8.32 -12.89
N GLN A 91 -17.71 7.35 -12.13
CA GLN A 91 -18.68 7.61 -11.06
C GLN A 91 -18.05 8.32 -9.84
N GLN A 92 -16.78 8.04 -9.50
CA GLN A 92 -16.07 8.79 -8.44
C GLN A 92 -15.83 10.26 -8.81
N LYS A 93 -15.71 10.57 -10.11
CA LYS A 93 -15.49 11.95 -10.61
C LYS A 93 -16.79 12.72 -10.84
N GLU A 94 -17.91 12.03 -11.04
CA GLU A 94 -19.24 12.64 -11.23
C GLU A 94 -19.98 12.87 -9.90
N MET A 95 -19.56 12.24 -8.80
CA MET A 95 -20.14 12.41 -7.45
C MET A 95 -19.30 13.29 -6.50
N ALA A 96 -18.11 13.75 -6.92
CA ALA A 96 -17.23 14.65 -6.18
C ALA A 96 -17.28 16.07 -6.76
#